data_AF-A0A418Y671-F1
#
_entry.id   AF-A0A418Y671-F1
#
_cell.length_a   1.000
_cell.length_b   1.000
_cell.length_c   1.000
_cell.angle_alpha   90.00
_cell.angle_beta   90.00
_cell.angle_gamma   90.00
#
_symmetry.space_group_name_H-M   'P 1'
#
loop_
_entity.id
_entity.type
_entity.pdbx_description
1 polymer ?
#
loop_
_entity_poly.entity_id
_entity_poly.type
_entity_poly.pdbx_seq_one_letter_code
_entity_poly.pdbx_strand_id
1 'polypeptide(L)'
;MDTRIQWIEAGQERSALWRSESGMPAPKKVVIADDQTPADTAYRLACEGTALLWRGDFQNARQLLQALARRADHKGGKGKRAKAPKVPATPAEAFHLHRQAQSQRARTLAMLLIPFDADYTIPLRRAPDVKLACNEAYGRGEQPFVASLRELLGVIGGHEWRKNGVDIPALGERIHPHYGVFSPIR
;
A
#
# COMPACT_ATOMS: atom_id res chain seq x y z
N MET A 1 4.89 0.88 -21.53
CA MET A 1 5.98 -0.09 -21.34
C MET A 1 5.64 -0.90 -20.10
N ASP A 2 5.40 -2.20 -20.29
CA ASP A 2 5.00 -3.11 -19.23
C ASP A 2 6.19 -3.37 -18.30
N THR A 3 6.23 -2.63 -17.18
CA THR A 3 7.32 -2.74 -16.22
C THR A 3 7.15 -4.03 -15.42
N ARG A 4 8.26 -4.75 -15.15
CA ARG A 4 8.23 -6.02 -14.40
C ARG A 4 9.07 -5.95 -13.14
N ILE A 5 8.68 -6.74 -12.15
CA ILE A 5 9.52 -7.08 -10.99
C ILE A 5 9.98 -8.52 -11.08
N GLN A 6 11.14 -8.80 -10.47
CA GLN A 6 11.78 -10.11 -10.46
C GLN A 6 12.10 -10.53 -9.02
N TRP A 7 12.03 -11.83 -8.75
CA TRP A 7 12.40 -12.42 -7.45
C TRP A 7 12.83 -13.88 -7.61
N ILE A 8 13.42 -14.44 -6.55
CA ILE A 8 13.69 -15.88 -6.44
C ILE A 8 12.64 -16.52 -5.54
N GLU A 9 12.02 -17.60 -5.99
CA GLU A 9 11.05 -18.39 -5.23
C GLU A 9 11.31 -19.88 -5.48
N ALA A 10 11.50 -20.65 -4.40
CA ALA A 10 11.88 -22.06 -4.47
C ALA A 10 13.10 -22.34 -5.38
N GLY A 11 14.10 -21.43 -5.36
CA GLY A 11 15.31 -21.54 -6.17
C GLY A 11 15.14 -21.19 -7.66
N GLN A 12 13.95 -20.75 -8.07
CA GLN A 12 13.66 -20.37 -9.46
C GLN A 12 13.47 -18.86 -9.59
N GLU A 13 14.00 -18.30 -10.67
CA GLU A 13 13.72 -16.92 -11.04
C GLU A 13 12.27 -16.79 -11.53
N ARG A 14 11.56 -15.83 -10.96
CA ARG A 14 10.17 -15.51 -11.27
C ARG A 14 10.04 -14.03 -11.58
N SER A 15 9.06 -13.69 -12.40
CA SER A 15 8.73 -12.30 -12.68
C SER A 15 7.23 -12.10 -12.87
N ALA A 16 6.76 -10.89 -12.61
CA ALA A 16 5.38 -10.48 -12.83
C ALA A 16 5.32 -9.02 -13.28
N LEU A 17 4.22 -8.65 -13.91
CA LEU A 17 3.92 -7.26 -14.21
C LEU A 17 3.84 -6.45 -12.92
N TRP A 18 4.47 -5.28 -12.93
CA TRP A 18 4.33 -4.30 -11.88
C TRP A 18 3.21 -3.34 -12.21
N ARG A 19 2.28 -3.16 -11.26
CA ARG A 19 1.24 -2.14 -11.35
C ARG A 19 1.36 -1.18 -10.19
N SER A 20 1.35 0.11 -10.50
CA SER A 20 1.16 1.17 -9.51
C SER A 20 0.37 2.32 -10.10
N GLU A 21 -0.81 2.59 -9.54
CA GLU A 21 -1.62 3.75 -9.88
C GLU A 21 -0.95 5.06 -9.41
N SER A 22 -0.31 5.03 -8.24
CA SER A 22 0.42 6.18 -7.70
C SER A 22 1.75 6.51 -8.41
N GLY A 23 2.05 5.84 -9.52
CA GLY A 23 3.27 6.05 -10.29
C GLY A 23 4.55 5.62 -9.58
N MET A 24 4.47 4.72 -8.58
CA MET A 24 5.68 4.22 -7.94
C MET A 24 6.53 3.42 -8.93
N PRO A 25 7.86 3.64 -8.97
CA PRO A 25 8.74 2.83 -9.80
C PRO A 25 8.72 1.37 -9.32
N ALA A 26 8.95 0.44 -10.24
CA ALA A 26 9.05 -0.97 -9.90
C ALA A 26 10.17 -1.19 -8.86
N PRO A 27 9.89 -1.91 -7.76
CA PRO A 27 10.90 -2.26 -6.78
C PRO A 27 12.05 -3.05 -7.41
N LYS A 28 13.29 -2.61 -7.13
CA LYS A 28 14.50 -3.27 -7.65
C LYS A 28 14.84 -4.56 -6.91
N LYS A 29 14.35 -4.72 -5.68
CA LYS A 29 14.55 -5.90 -4.85
C LYS A 29 13.21 -6.37 -4.34
N VAL A 30 12.93 -7.65 -4.52
CA VAL A 30 11.71 -8.30 -4.06
C VAL A 30 12.11 -9.59 -3.37
N VAL A 31 11.55 -9.83 -2.18
CA VAL A 31 11.71 -11.08 -1.43
C VAL A 31 10.35 -11.65 -1.11
N ILE A 32 10.27 -12.97 -0.97
CA ILE A 32 9.06 -13.63 -0.49
C ILE A 32 8.89 -13.36 1.00
N ALA A 33 7.65 -13.09 1.39
CA ALA A 33 7.22 -12.98 2.79
C ALA A 33 5.90 -13.73 2.98
N ASP A 34 5.66 -14.19 4.20
CA ASP A 34 4.51 -15.01 4.56
C ASP A 34 4.10 -14.82 6.03
N ASP A 35 3.17 -15.65 6.50
CA ASP A 35 2.62 -15.62 7.85
C ASP A 35 3.67 -15.75 8.97
N GLN A 36 4.89 -16.23 8.66
CA GLN A 36 5.99 -16.35 9.62
C GLN A 36 6.91 -15.13 9.64
N THR A 37 6.74 -14.19 8.72
CA THR A 37 7.62 -13.03 8.57
C THR A 37 7.40 -12.03 9.73
N PRO A 38 8.41 -11.78 10.59
CA PRO A 38 8.26 -10.86 11.71
C PRO A 38 8.10 -9.41 11.23
N ALA A 39 7.20 -8.67 11.87
CA ALA A 39 6.89 -7.29 11.47
C ALA A 39 8.10 -6.32 11.56
N ASP A 40 9.04 -6.55 12.49
CA ASP A 40 10.28 -5.76 12.58
C ASP A 40 11.22 -6.01 11.39
N THR A 41 11.34 -7.27 10.97
CA THR A 41 12.11 -7.66 9.78
C THR A 41 11.50 -7.10 8.51
N ALA A 42 10.18 -7.27 8.34
CA ALA A 42 9.43 -6.69 7.22
C ALA A 42 9.60 -5.17 7.17
N TYR A 43 9.48 -4.48 8.31
CA TYR A 43 9.61 -3.03 8.37
C TYR A 43 11.01 -2.54 7.99
N ARG A 44 12.05 -3.21 8.47
CA ARG A 44 13.44 -2.90 8.10
C ARG A 44 13.68 -3.09 6.60
N LEU A 45 13.26 -4.22 6.03
CA LEU A 45 13.37 -4.49 4.60
C LEU A 45 12.63 -3.42 3.76
N ALA A 46 11.41 -3.08 4.16
CA ALA A 46 10.62 -2.05 3.49
C ALA A 46 11.25 -0.65 3.60
N CYS A 47 11.91 -0.32 4.72
CA CYS A 47 12.66 0.93 4.87
C CYS A 47 13.89 0.98 3.96
N GLU A 48 14.54 -0.16 3.73
CA GLU A 48 15.68 -0.32 2.81
C GLU A 48 15.26 -0.35 1.33
N GLY A 49 13.96 -0.29 1.05
CA GLY A 49 13.41 -0.33 -0.32
C GLY A 49 13.30 -1.73 -0.91
N THR A 50 13.31 -2.77 -0.07
CA THR A 50 13.03 -4.14 -0.48
C THR A 50 11.53 -4.40 -0.37
N ALA A 51 10.92 -4.78 -1.49
CA ALA A 51 9.52 -5.17 -1.51
C ALA A 51 9.32 -6.60 -0.98
N LEU A 52 8.21 -6.80 -0.30
CA LEU A 52 7.80 -8.05 0.32
C LEU A 52 6.64 -8.60 -0.49
N LEU A 53 6.90 -9.59 -1.34
CA LEU A 53 5.85 -10.27 -2.08
C LEU A 53 5.19 -11.32 -1.18
N TRP A 54 3.96 -11.05 -0.78
CA TRP A 54 3.24 -11.86 0.19
C TRP A 54 2.73 -13.18 -0.40
N ARG A 55 2.94 -14.27 0.33
CA ARG A 55 2.50 -15.64 0.02
C ARG A 55 1.70 -16.31 1.15
N GLY A 56 1.48 -15.57 2.23
CA GLY A 56 0.66 -16.04 3.36
C GLY A 56 -0.83 -15.76 3.16
N ASP A 57 -1.53 -15.64 4.28
CA ASP A 57 -2.96 -15.31 4.30
C ASP A 57 -3.22 -13.82 4.09
N PHE A 58 -4.32 -13.46 3.39
CA PHE A 58 -4.65 -12.08 3.09
C PHE A 58 -4.94 -11.23 4.34
N GLN A 59 -5.61 -11.80 5.35
CA GLN A 59 -5.90 -11.08 6.59
C GLN A 59 -4.62 -10.82 7.37
N ASN A 60 -3.69 -11.76 7.37
CA ASN A 60 -2.37 -11.58 7.97
C ASN A 60 -1.55 -10.51 7.23
N ALA A 61 -1.65 -10.44 5.90
CA ALA A 61 -1.06 -9.34 5.14
C ALA A 61 -1.61 -7.97 5.59
N ARG A 62 -2.93 -7.86 5.80
CA ARG A 62 -3.56 -6.63 6.32
C ARG A 62 -3.05 -6.28 7.73
N GLN A 63 -2.92 -7.28 8.61
CA GLN A 63 -2.38 -7.07 9.95
C GLN A 63 -0.91 -6.64 9.90
N LEU A 64 -0.10 -7.24 9.01
CA LEU A 64 1.28 -6.82 8.80
C LEU A 64 1.32 -5.37 8.31
N LEU A 65 0.50 -4.98 7.33
CA LEU A 65 0.43 -3.59 6.86
C LEU A 65 0.12 -2.60 7.99
N GLN A 66 -0.83 -2.94 8.87
CA GLN A 66 -1.13 -2.13 10.06
C GLN A 66 0.06 -2.07 11.03
N ALA A 67 0.76 -3.19 11.22
CA ALA A 67 1.95 -3.26 12.05
C ALA A 67 3.11 -2.42 11.50
N LEU A 68 3.27 -2.37 10.17
CA LEU A 68 4.22 -1.48 9.48
C LEU A 68 3.81 -0.01 9.64
N ALA A 69 2.51 0.31 9.55
CA ALA A 69 2.00 1.67 9.74
C ALA A 69 2.32 2.19 11.14
N ARG A 70 2.02 1.40 12.18
CA ARG A 70 2.35 1.76 13.56
C ARG A 70 3.86 2.02 13.74
N ARG A 71 4.72 1.22 13.13
CA ARG A 71 6.19 1.39 13.19
C ARG A 71 6.69 2.63 12.48
N ALA A 72 6.10 2.96 11.32
CA ALA A 72 6.38 4.20 10.60
C ALA A 72 6.02 5.42 11.45
N ASP A 73 4.91 5.35 12.18
CA ASP A 73 4.42 6.43 13.05
C ASP A 73 5.24 6.54 14.35
N HIS A 74 5.73 5.43 14.91
CA HIS A 74 6.48 5.40 16.19
C HIS A 74 7.97 5.74 16.06
N LYS A 75 8.53 5.83 14.85
CA LYS A 75 9.95 6.18 14.64
C LYS A 75 10.31 7.58 15.16
N GLY A 76 9.31 8.42 15.48
CA GLY A 76 9.49 9.72 16.14
C GLY A 76 9.66 9.68 17.67
N GLY A 77 9.47 8.54 18.35
CA GLY A 77 9.24 8.56 19.81
C GLY A 77 10.20 7.79 20.73
N LYS A 78 10.75 6.62 20.36
CA LYS A 78 11.31 5.69 21.39
C LYS A 78 12.54 4.86 20.99
N GLY A 79 13.42 5.36 20.13
CA GLY A 79 14.76 4.77 20.00
C GLY A 79 15.68 5.32 21.11
N LYS A 80 16.48 4.48 21.79
CA LYS A 80 17.51 4.87 22.79
C LYS A 80 18.59 5.84 22.27
N ARG A 81 18.49 6.29 21.02
CA ARG A 81 19.35 7.29 20.34
C ARG A 81 18.54 8.26 19.46
N ALA A 82 17.24 8.40 19.67
CA ALA A 82 16.45 9.38 18.94
C ALA A 82 16.83 10.78 19.43
N LYS A 83 17.65 11.48 18.64
CA LYS A 83 17.93 12.90 18.79
C LYS A 83 16.58 13.62 18.92
N ALA A 84 16.42 14.50 19.90
CA ALA A 84 15.18 15.25 20.10
C ALA A 84 14.69 15.80 18.75
N PRO A 85 13.40 15.67 18.41
CA PRO A 85 12.89 16.17 17.14
C PRO A 85 13.27 17.64 16.99
N LYS A 86 14.01 17.97 15.93
CA LYS A 86 14.44 19.33 15.65
C LYS A 86 13.18 20.18 15.49
N VAL A 87 12.98 21.15 16.39
CA VAL A 87 11.89 22.12 16.25
C VAL A 87 12.11 22.88 14.94
N PRO A 88 11.16 22.86 13.99
CA PRO A 88 11.32 23.59 12.75
C PRO A 88 11.46 25.09 13.05
N ALA A 89 12.44 25.75 12.44
CA ALA A 89 12.66 27.18 12.65
C ALA A 89 11.60 28.03 11.93
N THR A 90 10.92 27.46 10.92
CA THR A 90 9.90 28.17 10.12
C THR A 90 8.72 27.27 9.76
N PRO A 91 7.54 27.84 9.43
CA PRO A 91 6.41 27.09 8.88
C PRO A 91 6.74 26.33 7.59
N ALA A 92 7.61 26.88 6.73
CA ALA A 92 8.06 26.21 5.51
C ALA A 92 8.90 24.96 5.81
N GLU A 93 9.83 25.04 6.77
CA GLU A 93 10.60 23.88 7.23
C GLU A 93 9.69 22.81 7.84
N ALA A 94 8.69 23.22 8.63
CA ALA A 94 7.69 22.31 9.20
C ALA A 94 6.91 21.57 8.10
N PHE A 95 6.44 22.30 7.08
CA PHE A 95 5.73 21.73 5.94
C PHE A 95 6.61 20.75 5.14
N HIS A 96 7.86 21.11 4.86
CA HIS A 96 8.81 20.23 4.15
C HIS A 96 9.09 18.93 4.92
N LEU A 97 9.34 19.02 6.22
CA LEU A 97 9.56 17.86 7.08
C LEU A 97 8.33 16.95 7.14
N HIS A 98 7.13 17.54 7.28
CA HIS A 98 5.88 16.80 7.27
C HIS A 98 5.66 16.06 5.94
N ARG A 99 5.83 16.75 4.80
CA ARG A 99 5.71 16.13 3.47
C ARG A 99 6.74 15.02 3.24
N GLN A 100 7.97 15.22 3.71
CA GLN A 100 9.03 14.21 3.62
C GLN A 100 8.67 12.96 4.45
N ALA A 101 8.19 13.14 5.69
CA ALA A 101 7.76 12.04 6.55
C ALA A 101 6.57 11.29 5.95
N GLN A 102 5.57 12.00 5.40
CA GLN A 102 4.43 11.38 4.72
C GLN A 102 4.86 10.59 3.48
N SER A 103 5.76 11.13 2.65
CA SER A 103 6.31 10.43 1.48
C SER A 103 7.07 9.17 1.88
N GLN A 104 7.93 9.26 2.91
CA GLN A 104 8.68 8.09 3.38
C GLN A 104 7.74 7.01 3.93
N ARG A 105 6.74 7.40 4.72
CA ARG A 105 5.70 6.50 5.23
C ARG A 105 4.94 5.83 4.09
N ALA A 106 4.52 6.58 3.09
CA ALA A 106 3.81 6.05 1.93
C ALA A 106 4.67 5.02 1.18
N ARG A 107 5.93 5.34 0.89
CA ARG A 107 6.88 4.44 0.22
C ARG A 107 7.11 3.15 1.01
N THR A 108 7.35 3.24 2.32
CA THR A 108 7.56 2.06 3.16
C THR A 108 6.32 1.15 3.19
N LEU A 109 5.12 1.71 3.35
CA LEU A 109 3.89 0.90 3.38
C LEU A 109 3.55 0.28 2.02
N ALA A 110 3.97 0.93 0.95
CA ALA A 110 3.71 0.43 -0.39
C ALA A 110 4.63 -0.76 -0.79
N MET A 111 5.64 -1.09 0.02
CA MET A 111 6.53 -2.25 -0.20
C MET A 111 5.88 -3.60 0.12
N LEU A 112 4.73 -3.66 0.79
CA LEU A 112 3.98 -4.91 0.94
C LEU A 112 3.15 -5.15 -0.32
N LEU A 113 3.55 -6.16 -1.08
CA LEU A 113 2.99 -6.49 -2.40
C LEU A 113 2.15 -7.76 -2.34
N ILE A 114 1.13 -7.83 -3.18
CA ILE A 114 0.27 -9.01 -3.35
C ILE A 114 0.10 -9.34 -4.84
N PRO A 115 -0.04 -10.63 -5.20
CA PRO A 115 -0.34 -11.04 -6.56
C PRO A 115 -1.82 -10.85 -6.90
N PHE A 116 -2.10 -10.67 -8.19
CA PHE A 116 -3.42 -10.70 -8.81
C PHE A 116 -3.35 -11.54 -10.08
N ASP A 117 -4.38 -12.35 -10.31
CA ASP A 117 -4.64 -12.96 -11.60
C ASP A 117 -5.26 -11.92 -12.56
N ALA A 118 -5.36 -12.28 -13.84
CA ALA A 118 -5.85 -11.39 -14.90
C ALA A 118 -7.27 -10.86 -14.64
N ASP A 119 -8.09 -11.61 -13.92
CA ASP A 119 -9.47 -11.25 -13.60
C ASP A 119 -9.62 -10.55 -12.24
N TYR A 120 -8.52 -10.07 -11.65
CA TYR A 120 -8.41 -9.49 -10.31
C TYR A 120 -8.63 -10.47 -9.15
N THR A 121 -8.67 -11.78 -9.39
CA THR A 121 -8.59 -12.76 -8.31
C THR A 121 -7.26 -12.59 -7.57
N ILE A 122 -7.30 -12.55 -6.24
CA ILE A 122 -6.11 -12.56 -5.41
C ILE A 122 -5.88 -14.01 -4.99
N PRO A 123 -4.81 -14.68 -5.45
CA PRO A 123 -4.54 -16.09 -5.14
C PRO A 123 -3.95 -16.26 -3.73
N LEU A 124 -4.57 -15.64 -2.72
CA LEU A 124 -4.23 -15.74 -1.31
C LEU A 124 -5.42 -16.24 -0.51
N ARG A 125 -5.15 -17.01 0.55
CA ARG A 125 -6.19 -17.52 1.43
C ARG A 125 -6.95 -16.37 2.11
N ARG A 126 -8.28 -16.49 2.18
CA ARG A 126 -9.21 -15.48 2.74
C ARG A 126 -9.12 -14.09 2.08
N ALA A 127 -8.63 -14.02 0.84
CA ALA A 127 -8.75 -12.80 0.07
C ALA A 127 -10.24 -12.53 -0.27
N PRO A 128 -10.72 -11.29 -0.11
CA PRO A 128 -12.07 -10.93 -0.50
C PRO A 128 -12.20 -10.90 -2.03
N ASP A 129 -13.44 -10.97 -2.52
CA ASP A 129 -13.71 -10.61 -3.91
C ASP A 129 -13.54 -9.10 -4.09
N VAL A 130 -12.60 -8.71 -4.95
CA VAL A 130 -12.27 -7.32 -5.26
C VAL A 130 -12.51 -6.98 -6.72
N LYS A 131 -13.10 -7.89 -7.50
CA LYS A 131 -13.17 -7.76 -8.97
C LYS A 131 -13.91 -6.50 -9.39
N LEU A 132 -15.04 -6.20 -8.75
CA LEU A 132 -15.83 -5.01 -9.06
C LEU A 132 -15.06 -3.73 -8.74
N ALA A 133 -14.53 -3.63 -7.51
CA ALA A 133 -13.73 -2.47 -7.07
C ALA A 133 -12.51 -2.23 -7.98
N CYS A 134 -11.80 -3.32 -8.33
CA CYS A 134 -10.69 -3.25 -9.26
C CYS A 134 -11.16 -2.82 -10.65
N ASN A 135 -12.19 -3.43 -11.25
CA ASN A 135 -12.68 -3.02 -12.56
C ASN A 135 -13.07 -1.54 -12.61
N GLU A 136 -13.70 -1.00 -11.57
CA GLU A 136 -14.07 0.41 -11.48
C GLU A 136 -12.85 1.35 -11.41
N ALA A 137 -11.78 0.94 -10.72
CA ALA A 137 -10.57 1.75 -10.56
C ALA A 137 -9.56 1.59 -11.71
N TYR A 138 -9.51 0.39 -12.29
CA TYR A 138 -8.42 -0.07 -13.13
C TYR A 138 -8.82 -0.38 -14.56
N GLY A 139 -10.13 -0.44 -14.84
CA GLY A 139 -10.65 -1.01 -16.08
C GLY A 139 -10.51 -2.54 -16.11
N ARG A 140 -10.77 -3.13 -17.27
CA ARG A 140 -10.72 -4.57 -17.48
C ARG A 140 -9.31 -5.10 -17.23
N GLY A 141 -9.20 -6.14 -16.40
CA GLY A 141 -7.95 -6.85 -16.21
C GLY A 141 -7.62 -7.73 -17.42
N GLU A 142 -6.36 -7.70 -17.85
CA GLU A 142 -5.91 -8.41 -19.06
C GLU A 142 -4.81 -9.45 -18.76
N GLN A 143 -3.99 -9.22 -17.74
CA GLN A 143 -2.83 -10.05 -17.42
C GLN A 143 -2.60 -10.11 -15.91
N PRO A 144 -2.03 -11.21 -15.38
CA PRO A 144 -1.61 -11.27 -13.98
C PRO A 144 -0.55 -10.21 -13.64
N PHE A 145 -0.67 -9.60 -12.46
CA PHE A 145 0.22 -8.54 -12.02
C PHE A 145 0.45 -8.58 -10.51
N VAL A 146 1.39 -7.76 -10.05
CA VAL A 146 1.67 -7.53 -8.65
C VAL A 146 1.48 -6.04 -8.38
N ALA A 147 0.78 -5.72 -7.28
CA ALA A 147 0.58 -4.36 -6.81
C ALA A 147 0.69 -4.30 -5.28
N SER A 148 0.71 -3.08 -4.74
CA SER A 148 0.74 -2.88 -3.29
C SER A 148 -0.60 -3.24 -2.65
N LEU A 149 -0.56 -3.93 -1.50
CA LEU A 149 -1.76 -4.13 -0.67
C LEU A 149 -2.35 -2.80 -0.21
N ARG A 150 -1.50 -1.80 0.08
CA ARG A 150 -1.96 -0.46 0.47
C ARG A 150 -2.79 0.19 -0.63
N GLU A 151 -2.39 0.02 -1.89
CA GLU A 151 -3.11 0.54 -3.05
C GLU A 151 -4.48 -0.14 -3.19
N LEU A 152 -4.52 -1.47 -3.09
CA LEU A 152 -5.78 -2.22 -3.08
C LEU A 152 -6.75 -1.74 -2.00
N LEU A 153 -6.28 -1.49 -0.77
CA LEU A 153 -7.15 -0.99 0.30
C LEU A 153 -7.73 0.39 0.00
N GLY A 154 -6.99 1.23 -0.74
CA GLY A 154 -7.49 2.51 -1.25
C GLY A 154 -8.61 2.31 -2.29
N VAL A 155 -8.41 1.37 -3.22
CA VAL A 155 -9.41 1.00 -4.23
C VAL A 155 -10.70 0.48 -3.59
N ILE A 156 -10.59 -0.44 -2.63
CA ILE A 156 -11.75 -0.96 -1.89
C ILE A 156 -12.46 0.16 -1.14
N GLY A 157 -11.71 1.06 -0.48
CA GLY A 157 -12.30 2.20 0.22
C GLY A 157 -13.08 3.14 -0.71
N GLY A 158 -12.52 3.43 -1.88
CA GLY A 158 -13.18 4.24 -2.91
C GLY A 158 -14.45 3.57 -3.46
N HIS A 159 -14.43 2.27 -3.68
CA HIS A 159 -15.61 1.49 -4.07
C HIS A 159 -16.72 1.55 -3.01
N GLU A 160 -16.37 1.36 -1.73
CA GLU A 160 -17.35 1.44 -0.64
C GLU A 160 -17.95 2.84 -0.51
N TRP A 161 -17.18 3.91 -0.76
CA TRP A 161 -17.72 5.26 -0.84
C TRP A 161 -18.62 5.46 -2.05
N ARG A 162 -18.26 4.93 -3.22
CA ARG A 162 -19.10 5.03 -4.42
C ARG A 162 -20.45 4.33 -4.19
N LYS A 163 -20.41 3.14 -3.60
CA LYS A 163 -21.58 2.30 -3.33
C LYS A 163 -22.49 2.92 -2.26
N ASN A 164 -21.93 3.24 -1.10
CA ASN A 164 -22.74 3.71 0.03
C ASN A 164 -23.02 5.21 -0.04
N GLY A 165 -22.16 5.96 -0.74
CA GLY A 165 -22.09 7.42 -0.75
C GLY A 165 -21.47 7.99 0.54
N VAL A 166 -21.01 9.23 0.45
CA VAL A 166 -20.41 10.01 1.53
C VAL A 166 -21.36 11.15 1.89
N ASP A 167 -21.77 11.19 3.16
CA ASP A 167 -22.65 12.23 3.67
C ASP A 167 -21.93 13.58 3.77
N ILE A 168 -22.56 14.65 3.27
CA ILE A 168 -22.06 16.02 3.33
C ILE A 168 -23.04 16.87 4.14
N PRO A 169 -22.81 17.03 5.47
CA PRO A 169 -23.75 17.72 6.35
C PRO A 169 -24.05 19.15 5.93
N ALA A 170 -23.05 19.87 5.38
CA ALA A 170 -23.21 21.24 4.91
C ALA A 170 -24.18 21.37 3.71
N LEU A 171 -24.41 20.28 2.98
CA LEU A 171 -25.36 20.23 1.86
C LEU A 171 -26.65 19.49 2.22
N GLY A 172 -26.67 18.75 3.33
CA GLY A 172 -27.77 17.84 3.68
C GLY A 172 -27.93 16.69 2.67
N GLU A 173 -26.87 16.37 1.92
CA GLU A 173 -26.92 15.49 0.75
C GLU A 173 -25.77 14.50 0.75
N ARG A 174 -25.90 13.44 -0.07
CA ARG A 174 -24.88 12.39 -0.22
C ARG A 174 -24.21 12.45 -1.59
N ILE A 175 -22.87 12.42 -1.60
CA ILE A 175 -22.08 12.34 -2.84
C ILE A 175 -21.55 10.93 -3.06
N HIS A 176 -21.39 10.52 -4.32
CA HIS A 176 -20.92 9.18 -4.67
C HIS A 176 -19.65 9.29 -5.53
N PRO A 177 -18.49 9.60 -4.94
CA PRO A 177 -17.27 9.86 -5.68
C PRO A 177 -16.77 8.59 -6.40
N HIS A 178 -16.22 8.76 -7.60
CA HIS A 178 -15.44 7.71 -8.25
C HIS A 178 -14.07 7.56 -7.59
N TYR A 179 -13.41 6.41 -7.77
CA TYR A 179 -12.04 6.20 -7.32
C TYR A 179 -11.10 7.30 -7.87
N GLY A 180 -10.17 7.78 -7.05
CA GLY A 180 -9.25 8.87 -7.39
C GLY A 180 -9.77 10.29 -7.10
N VAL A 181 -11.06 10.46 -6.78
CA VAL A 181 -11.61 11.77 -6.39
C VAL A 181 -11.32 12.05 -4.90
N PHE A 182 -10.79 13.25 -4.61
CA PHE A 182 -10.63 13.69 -3.22
C PHE A 182 -12.00 13.96 -2.60
N SER A 183 -12.40 13.13 -1.63
CA SER A 183 -13.65 13.31 -0.88
C SER A 183 -13.42 14.22 0.34
N PRO A 184 -14.27 15.23 0.59
CA PRO A 184 -14.17 16.15 1.73
C PRO A 184 -14.67 15.49 3.03
N ILE A 185 -14.04 14.39 3.43
CA ILE A 185 -14.38 13.61 4.63
C ILE A 185 -13.71 14.12 5.91
N ARG A 186 -13.29 15.39 5.92
CA ARG A 186 -12.75 16.09 7.10
C ARG A 186 -13.10 17.57 7.05
#